data_AF-A0A453QV04-F1
#
_entry.id   AF-A0A453QV04-F1
#
_cell.length_a   1.000
_cell.length_b   1.000
_cell.length_c   1.000
_cell.angle_alpha   90.00
_cell.angle_beta   90.00
_cell.angle_gamma   90.00
#
_symmetry.space_group_name_H-M   'P 1'
#
loop_
_entity.id
_entity.type
_entity.pdbx_description
1 polymer ?
#
loop_
_entity_poly.entity_id
_entity_poly.type
_entity_poly.pdbx_seq_one_letter_code
_entity_poly.pdbx_strand_id
1 'polypeptide(L)'
;ERNDLLQYEEAIRVAQFMDESLDNDNMELVSRCTDLSENRLCTSLKEEDSSLADSPPSFYSCFSSTWIYSKILTLGVSVYERERRYHTDSILQVNIEGRPLNCEIGAKNVFYGYDGDRCGVEQLALQYYADEGGGWQGTHSEGGIWMTIFGLLMWDVIFSEVCDVFHSKFQTAPLDFETDDFYKSRKDLIEAQLKRIQDGMAEEMLISSWELHQGTSCKGVNWDRHPMADVRAVVAGVGGHRLALLLRHL
;
A
#
# COMPACT_ATOMS: atom_id res chain seq x y z
N GLU A 1 -12.32 27.01 0.49
CA GLU A 1 -11.99 28.42 0.17
C GLU A 1 -10.46 28.64 0.14
N ARG A 2 -9.97 29.83 -0.21
CA ARG A 2 -8.52 30.14 -0.23
C ARG A 2 -7.87 29.87 1.13
N ASN A 3 -8.58 30.13 2.22
CA ASN A 3 -8.08 29.93 3.58
C ASN A 3 -7.78 28.45 3.86
N ASP A 4 -8.71 27.55 3.51
CA ASP A 4 -8.54 26.11 3.72
C ASP A 4 -7.32 25.56 2.98
N LEU A 5 -7.05 26.06 1.76
CA LEU A 5 -5.87 25.67 0.99
C LEU A 5 -4.56 26.13 1.67
N LEU A 6 -4.55 27.33 2.27
CA LEU A 6 -3.39 27.84 3.00
C LEU A 6 -3.14 27.03 4.29
N GLN A 7 -4.20 26.66 5.00
CA GLN A 7 -4.10 25.80 6.19
C GLN A 7 -3.60 24.40 5.83
N TYR A 8 -4.08 23.84 4.71
CA TYR A 8 -3.59 22.57 4.20
C TYR A 8 -2.10 22.65 3.83
N GLU A 9 -1.69 23.71 3.14
CA GLU A 9 -0.27 23.94 2.80
C GLU A 9 0.62 24.06 4.06
N GLU A 10 0.16 24.78 5.09
CA GLU A 10 0.86 24.86 6.37
C GLU A 10 1.03 23.47 7.00
N ALA A 11 -0.03 22.68 7.06
CA ALA A 11 0.01 21.34 7.64
C ALA A 11 1.00 20.41 6.91
N ILE A 12 1.04 20.46 5.57
CA ILE A 12 2.00 19.69 4.76
C ILE A 12 3.44 20.08 5.08
N ARG A 13 3.73 21.38 5.25
CA ARG A 13 5.07 21.83 5.62
C ARG A 13 5.49 21.34 7.01
N VAL A 14 4.57 21.30 7.97
CA VAL A 14 4.84 20.74 9.30
C VAL A 14 5.14 19.25 9.22
N ALA A 15 4.39 18.49 8.41
CA ALA A 15 4.65 17.06 8.19
C ALA A 15 6.05 16.82 7.61
N GLN A 16 6.41 17.55 6.54
CA GLN A 16 7.75 17.46 5.92
C GLN A 16 8.86 17.79 6.92
N PHE A 17 8.66 18.83 7.73
CA PHE A 17 9.64 19.22 8.74
C PHE A 17 9.78 18.18 9.87
N MET A 18 8.69 17.48 10.21
CA MET A 18 8.74 16.36 11.16
C MET A 18 9.53 15.18 10.59
N ASP A 19 9.30 14.82 9.32
CA ASP A 19 10.06 13.76 8.63
C ASP A 19 11.56 14.08 8.59
N GLU A 20 11.92 15.31 8.20
CA GLU A 20 13.32 15.78 8.23
C GLU A 20 13.92 15.75 9.64
N SER A 21 13.12 16.08 10.67
CA SER A 21 13.58 16.05 12.06
C SER A 21 13.83 14.62 12.54
N LEU A 22 13.02 13.66 12.10
CA LEU A 22 13.20 12.23 12.40
C LEU A 22 14.44 11.67 11.72
N ASP A 23 14.68 12.02 10.46
CA ASP A 23 15.89 11.60 9.72
C ASP A 23 17.17 12.12 10.38
N ASN A 24 17.10 13.28 11.03
CA ASN A 24 18.21 13.90 11.76
C ASN A 24 18.26 13.55 13.26
N ASP A 25 17.41 12.63 13.74
CA ASP A 25 17.29 12.23 15.15
C ASP A 25 17.07 13.43 16.11
N ASN A 26 16.42 14.48 15.62
CA ASN A 26 16.17 15.72 16.37
C ASN A 26 14.82 15.67 17.10
N MET A 27 14.81 14.96 18.23
CA MET A 27 13.61 14.72 19.03
C MET A 27 12.96 15.99 19.61
N GLU A 28 13.73 17.07 19.80
CA GLU A 28 13.15 18.36 20.24
C GLU A 28 12.20 18.93 19.18
N LEU A 29 12.61 18.88 17.91
CA LEU A 29 11.78 19.37 16.80
C LEU A 29 10.60 18.44 16.53
N VAL A 30 10.76 17.13 16.70
CA VAL A 30 9.66 16.16 16.63
C VAL A 30 8.56 16.48 17.67
N SER A 31 8.96 16.76 18.92
CA SER A 31 8.01 17.17 19.97
C SER A 31 7.30 18.47 19.60
N ARG A 32 8.04 19.49 19.10
CA ARG A 32 7.44 20.77 18.70
C ARG A 32 6.45 20.63 17.54
N CYS A 33 6.71 19.76 16.57
CA CYS A 33 5.77 19.46 15.49
C CYS A 33 4.50 18.81 16.02
N THR A 34 4.65 17.90 16.98
CA THR A 34 3.54 17.20 17.65
C THR A 34 2.67 18.22 18.41
N ASP A 35 3.27 19.05 19.26
CA ASP A 35 2.57 20.07 20.04
C ASP A 35 1.85 21.09 19.16
N LEU A 36 2.51 21.56 18.09
CA LEU A 36 1.90 22.48 17.14
C LEU A 36 0.67 21.85 16.49
N SER A 37 0.79 20.59 16.06
CA SER A 37 -0.28 19.86 15.38
C SER A 37 -1.47 19.60 16.31
N GLU A 38 -1.21 19.27 17.58
CA GLU A 38 -2.25 19.10 18.60
C GLU A 38 -3.04 20.39 18.81
N ASN A 39 -2.34 21.52 18.95
CA ASN A 39 -2.97 22.83 19.14
C ASN A 39 -3.83 23.23 17.93
N ARG A 40 -3.33 22.99 16.71
CA ARG A 40 -4.06 23.27 15.46
C ARG A 40 -5.31 22.41 15.36
N LEU A 41 -5.18 21.10 15.60
CA LEU A 41 -6.29 20.15 15.55
C LEU A 41 -7.37 20.48 16.59
N CYS A 42 -6.97 20.76 17.83
CA CYS A 42 -7.88 21.18 18.91
C CYS A 42 -8.63 22.48 18.60
N THR A 43 -8.04 23.37 17.79
CA THR A 43 -8.70 24.62 17.39
C THR A 43 -9.73 24.35 16.30
N SER A 44 -9.36 23.59 15.26
CA SER A 44 -10.27 23.24 14.16
C SER A 44 -11.50 22.45 14.62
N LEU A 45 -11.34 21.47 15.53
CA LEU A 45 -12.47 20.70 16.06
C LEU A 45 -13.50 21.57 16.81
N LYS A 46 -13.04 22.63 17.48
CA LYS A 46 -13.93 23.58 18.17
C LYS A 46 -14.71 24.47 17.19
N GLU A 47 -14.16 24.70 16.00
CA GLU A 47 -14.78 25.49 14.94
C GLU A 47 -15.78 24.64 14.14
N GLU A 48 -15.49 23.36 13.89
CA GLU A 48 -16.36 22.42 13.16
C GLU A 48 -17.67 22.10 13.90
N ASP A 49 -17.64 21.95 15.23
CA ASP A 49 -18.82 21.71 16.10
C ASP A 49 -19.90 22.81 15.99
N SER A 50 -19.56 23.96 15.40
CA SER A 50 -20.46 25.10 15.21
C SER A 50 -21.10 25.18 13.83
N SER A 51 -20.75 24.29 12.88
CA SER A 51 -21.19 24.33 11.49
C SER A 51 -22.08 23.13 11.11
N LEU A 52 -23.17 23.40 10.38
CA LEU A 52 -24.22 22.44 10.01
C LEU A 52 -24.18 22.08 8.50
N ALA A 53 -22.99 22.13 7.89
CA ALA A 53 -22.83 21.89 6.46
C ALA A 53 -22.79 20.39 6.13
N ASP A 54 -23.31 20.01 4.96
CA ASP A 54 -23.14 18.66 4.41
C ASP A 54 -21.65 18.35 4.29
N SER A 55 -21.21 17.26 4.93
CA SER A 55 -19.83 16.83 4.87
C SER A 55 -19.50 16.28 3.48
N PRO A 56 -18.35 16.64 2.90
CA PRO A 56 -17.91 16.04 1.64
C PRO A 56 -17.71 14.53 1.81
N PRO A 57 -17.71 13.76 0.71
CA PRO A 57 -17.39 12.33 0.75
C PRO A 57 -16.12 12.02 1.55
N SER A 58 -16.10 10.87 2.22
CA SER A 58 -15.06 10.57 3.21
C SER A 58 -13.64 10.56 2.62
N PHE A 59 -13.51 10.20 1.34
CA PHE A 59 -12.24 10.21 0.60
C PHE A 59 -11.67 11.61 0.32
N TYR A 60 -12.41 12.69 0.59
CA TYR A 60 -11.86 14.04 0.60
C TYR A 60 -11.18 14.42 1.91
N SER A 61 -11.49 13.71 3.00
CA SER A 61 -10.93 14.04 4.31
C SER A 61 -9.41 13.98 4.31
N CYS A 62 -8.80 13.12 3.49
CA CYS A 62 -7.34 13.01 3.37
C CYS A 62 -6.66 14.25 2.77
N PHE A 63 -7.43 15.15 2.14
CA PHE A 63 -6.98 16.44 1.61
C PHE A 63 -7.32 17.62 2.54
N SER A 64 -7.42 17.37 3.84
CA SER A 64 -7.69 18.40 4.86
C SER A 64 -6.49 18.61 5.79
N SER A 65 -6.34 19.82 6.33
CA SER A 65 -5.32 20.16 7.33
C SER A 65 -5.46 19.30 8.59
N THR A 66 -6.71 19.11 9.05
CA THR A 66 -7.09 18.23 10.17
C THR A 66 -6.56 16.81 9.99
N TRP A 67 -6.70 16.22 8.80
CA TRP A 67 -6.17 14.89 8.52
C TRP A 67 -4.64 14.84 8.61
N ILE A 68 -3.94 15.80 8.00
CA ILE A 68 -2.47 15.87 8.04
C ILE A 68 -1.98 16.00 9.49
N TYR A 69 -2.59 16.88 10.29
CA TYR A 69 -2.25 16.99 11.71
C TYR A 69 -2.52 15.71 12.50
N SER A 70 -3.61 14.99 12.21
CA SER A 70 -3.87 13.68 12.83
C SER A 70 -2.77 12.65 12.51
N LYS A 71 -2.22 12.67 11.28
CA LYS A 71 -1.11 11.80 10.88
C LYS A 71 0.20 12.17 11.57
N ILE A 72 0.49 13.46 11.70
CA ILE A 72 1.64 13.97 12.48
C ILE A 72 1.56 13.47 13.94
N LEU A 73 0.40 13.59 14.58
CA LEU A 73 0.20 13.10 15.95
C LEU A 73 0.37 11.58 16.05
N THR A 74 -0.17 10.83 15.08
CA THR A 74 -0.01 9.37 15.02
C THR A 74 1.46 8.98 14.92
N LEU A 75 2.23 9.66 14.06
CA LEU A 75 3.67 9.47 13.94
C LEU A 75 4.40 9.81 15.24
N GLY A 76 4.02 10.90 15.90
CA GLY A 76 4.57 11.29 17.21
C GLY A 76 4.36 10.19 18.26
N VAL A 77 3.15 9.63 18.35
CA VAL A 77 2.85 8.49 19.21
C VAL A 77 3.74 7.29 18.87
N SER A 78 3.87 6.92 17.60
CA SER A 78 4.71 5.80 17.18
C SER A 78 6.20 6.01 17.53
N VAL A 79 6.69 7.24 17.49
CA VAL A 79 8.06 7.59 17.89
C VAL A 79 8.26 7.35 19.40
N TYR A 80 7.31 7.77 20.24
CA TYR A 80 7.36 7.51 21.68
C TYR A 80 7.13 6.03 22.03
N GLU A 81 6.30 5.32 21.26
CA GLU A 81 6.07 3.88 21.43
C GLU A 81 7.29 3.04 21.06
N ARG A 82 8.09 3.47 20.08
CA ARG A 82 9.36 2.80 19.71
C ARG A 82 10.35 2.71 20.89
N GLU A 83 10.25 3.61 21.87
CA GLU A 83 11.03 3.56 23.11
C GLU A 83 10.58 2.45 24.08
N ARG A 84 9.40 1.84 23.86
CA ARG A 84 8.83 0.76 24.69
C ARG A 84 8.46 -0.46 23.84
N ARG A 85 9.41 -1.38 23.71
CA ARG A 85 9.29 -2.62 22.91
C ARG A 85 8.14 -3.52 23.35
N TYR A 86 7.34 -3.97 22.38
CA TYR A 86 6.33 -5.01 22.53
C TYR A 86 6.83 -6.36 22.01
N HIS A 87 6.34 -7.45 22.62
CA HIS A 87 6.63 -8.83 22.24
C HIS A 87 5.57 -9.36 21.27
N THR A 88 6.02 -10.14 20.29
CA THR A 88 5.16 -10.80 19.28
C THR A 88 5.14 -12.31 19.51
N ASP A 89 3.96 -12.91 19.48
CA ASP A 89 3.72 -14.34 19.70
C ASP A 89 4.05 -15.22 18.48
N SER A 90 4.24 -16.51 18.76
CA SER A 90 4.85 -17.51 17.88
C SER A 90 3.98 -17.95 16.69
N ILE A 91 4.51 -17.74 15.49
CA ILE A 91 4.04 -18.32 14.22
C ILE A 91 4.85 -19.61 13.95
N LEU A 92 4.31 -20.56 13.19
CA LEU A 92 5.07 -21.71 12.68
C LEU A 92 6.27 -21.22 11.85
N GLN A 93 7.48 -21.64 12.21
CA GLN A 93 8.73 -21.18 11.59
C GLN A 93 9.40 -22.31 10.80
N VAL A 94 9.85 -21.98 9.60
CA VAL A 94 10.84 -22.76 8.85
C VAL A 94 12.16 -22.00 8.96
N ASN A 95 13.21 -22.69 9.40
CA ASN A 95 14.52 -22.10 9.60
C ASN A 95 15.45 -22.48 8.45
N ILE A 96 16.00 -21.47 7.78
CA ILE A 96 17.05 -21.62 6.77
C ILE A 96 18.33 -21.07 7.38
N GLU A 97 19.36 -21.90 7.49
CA GLU A 97 20.64 -21.48 8.06
C GLU A 97 21.47 -20.75 6.99
N GLY A 98 21.78 -19.47 7.24
CA GLY A 98 22.67 -18.66 6.42
C GLY A 98 23.62 -17.84 7.29
N ARG A 99 24.91 -17.78 6.92
CA ARG A 99 25.89 -16.94 7.63
C ARG A 99 26.00 -15.57 6.96
N PRO A 100 25.65 -14.46 7.64
CA PRO A 100 25.75 -13.13 7.06
C PRO A 100 27.21 -12.69 6.93
N LEU A 101 27.50 -11.95 5.87
CA LEU A 101 28.81 -11.39 5.53
C LEU A 101 29.08 -10.04 6.20
N ASN A 102 28.03 -9.36 6.63
CA ASN A 102 28.07 -8.09 7.34
C ASN A 102 27.19 -8.15 8.60
N CYS A 103 27.50 -7.29 9.57
CA CYS A 103 26.74 -7.11 10.80
C CYS A 103 26.78 -5.63 11.19
N GLU A 104 26.32 -4.78 10.26
CA GLU A 104 26.28 -3.33 10.43
C GLU A 104 24.85 -2.89 10.73
N ILE A 105 24.66 -2.14 11.82
CA ILE A 105 23.34 -1.64 12.22
C ILE A 105 22.83 -0.70 11.13
N GLY A 106 21.63 -0.97 10.61
CA GLY A 106 20.99 -0.18 9.56
C GLY A 106 21.34 -0.61 8.13
N ALA A 107 22.25 -1.57 7.94
CA ALA A 107 22.54 -2.14 6.63
C ALA A 107 21.74 -3.42 6.39
N LYS A 108 21.39 -3.70 5.12
CA LYS A 108 20.82 -4.99 4.72
C LYS A 108 21.87 -6.09 4.89
N ASN A 109 21.49 -7.21 5.49
CA ASN A 109 22.36 -8.37 5.61
C ASN A 109 22.58 -9.03 4.24
N VAL A 110 23.82 -9.41 3.96
CA VAL A 110 24.25 -10.07 2.73
C VAL A 110 24.77 -11.47 3.04
N PHE A 111 24.45 -12.44 2.19
CA PHE A 111 24.78 -13.85 2.34
C PHE A 111 25.49 -14.36 1.08
N TYR A 112 26.13 -15.52 1.17
CA TYR A 112 26.45 -16.31 -0.03
C TYR A 112 25.27 -17.23 -0.32
N GLY A 113 24.78 -17.18 -1.56
CA GLY A 113 23.75 -18.07 -2.07
C GLY A 113 24.26 -19.47 -2.35
N TYR A 114 23.33 -20.38 -2.69
CA TYR A 114 23.61 -21.75 -3.11
C TYR A 114 24.41 -21.80 -4.42
N ASP A 115 24.33 -20.74 -5.22
CA ASP A 115 25.11 -20.48 -6.44
C ASP A 115 26.52 -19.92 -6.17
N GLY A 116 26.84 -19.60 -4.91
CA GLY A 116 28.11 -18.98 -4.51
C GLY A 116 28.16 -17.46 -4.69
N ASP A 117 27.10 -16.84 -5.22
CA ASP A 117 27.01 -15.39 -5.42
C ASP A 117 26.50 -14.67 -4.17
N ARG A 118 26.75 -13.36 -4.07
CA ARG A 118 26.27 -12.55 -2.95
C ARG A 118 24.80 -12.20 -3.14
N CYS A 119 23.97 -12.47 -2.13
CA CYS A 119 22.53 -12.23 -2.19
C CYS A 119 21.94 -11.73 -0.86
N GLY A 120 20.71 -11.19 -0.92
CA GLY A 120 19.92 -10.83 0.27
C GLY A 120 19.16 -12.03 0.84
N VAL A 121 18.51 -11.85 2.00
CA VAL A 121 17.77 -12.93 2.69
C VAL A 121 16.65 -13.54 1.84
N GLU A 122 15.95 -12.71 1.07
CA GLU A 122 14.81 -13.14 0.28
C GLU A 122 15.25 -13.98 -0.92
N GLN A 123 16.36 -13.59 -1.56
CA GLN A 123 16.96 -14.36 -2.64
C GLN A 123 17.53 -15.69 -2.13
N LEU A 124 18.15 -15.70 -0.95
CA LEU A 124 18.61 -16.93 -0.31
C LEU A 124 17.43 -17.90 -0.05
N ALA A 125 16.30 -17.37 0.43
CA ALA A 125 15.09 -18.16 0.63
C ALA A 125 14.52 -18.70 -0.70
N LEU A 126 14.52 -17.89 -1.77
CA LEU A 126 14.10 -18.34 -3.09
C LEU A 126 14.96 -19.49 -3.62
N GLN A 127 16.28 -19.40 -3.46
CA GLN A 127 17.20 -20.48 -3.86
C GLN A 127 16.93 -21.77 -3.08
N TYR A 128 16.70 -21.68 -1.76
CA TYR A 128 16.32 -22.84 -0.95
C TYR A 128 15.04 -23.51 -1.49
N TYR A 129 13.96 -22.76 -1.72
CA TYR A 129 12.71 -23.33 -2.22
C TYR A 129 12.82 -23.88 -3.65
N ALA A 130 13.72 -23.33 -4.47
CA ALA A 130 14.00 -23.81 -5.81
C ALA A 130 14.80 -25.12 -5.81
N ASP A 131 15.63 -25.36 -4.79
CA ASP A 131 16.43 -26.58 -4.65
C ASP A 131 15.83 -27.50 -3.58
N GLU A 132 16.41 -27.50 -2.38
CA GLU A 132 16.07 -28.39 -1.26
C GLU A 132 14.60 -28.31 -0.81
N GLY A 133 13.96 -27.16 -0.97
CA GLY A 133 12.58 -26.90 -0.55
C GLY A 133 11.51 -27.41 -1.51
N GLY A 134 11.89 -28.08 -2.61
CA GLY A 134 10.96 -28.86 -3.42
C GLY A 134 10.80 -28.43 -4.89
N GLY A 135 11.79 -27.74 -5.48
CA GLY A 135 11.77 -27.44 -6.91
C GLY A 135 10.82 -26.32 -7.31
N TRP A 136 10.51 -25.40 -6.39
CA TRP A 136 9.52 -24.35 -6.63
C TRP A 136 10.09 -23.19 -7.45
N GLN A 137 9.22 -22.57 -8.24
CA GLN A 137 9.48 -21.27 -8.84
C GLN A 137 8.87 -20.18 -7.95
N GLY A 138 9.60 -19.09 -7.76
CA GLY A 138 9.16 -17.99 -6.91
C GLY A 138 9.77 -16.67 -7.32
N THR A 139 9.10 -15.59 -6.92
CA THR A 139 9.56 -14.22 -7.12
C THR A 139 9.41 -13.44 -5.82
N HIS A 140 10.35 -12.54 -5.54
CA HIS A 140 10.28 -11.69 -4.36
C HIS A 140 9.47 -10.42 -4.65
N SER A 141 8.20 -10.45 -4.23
CA SER A 141 7.23 -9.41 -4.58
C SER A 141 6.60 -8.68 -3.40
N GLU A 142 6.81 -9.12 -2.16
CA GLU A 142 6.06 -8.65 -0.98
C GLU A 142 4.54 -8.69 -1.28
N GLY A 143 3.87 -7.53 -1.36
CA GLY A 143 2.48 -7.38 -1.81
C GLY A 143 2.31 -6.88 -3.26
N GLY A 144 3.38 -6.48 -3.93
CA GLY A 144 3.32 -5.80 -5.24
C GLY A 144 2.69 -6.65 -6.35
N ILE A 145 2.95 -7.96 -6.36
CA ILE A 145 2.36 -8.85 -7.37
C ILE A 145 0.84 -8.95 -7.20
N TRP A 146 0.34 -8.94 -5.96
CA TRP A 146 -1.09 -9.01 -5.68
C TRP A 146 -1.80 -7.73 -6.09
N MET A 147 -1.19 -6.57 -5.84
CA MET A 147 -1.72 -5.30 -6.33
C MET A 147 -1.70 -5.19 -7.86
N THR A 148 -0.70 -5.79 -8.51
CA THR A 148 -0.64 -5.86 -9.97
C THR A 148 -1.75 -6.77 -10.51
N ILE A 149 -1.95 -7.95 -9.92
CA ILE A 149 -3.05 -8.86 -10.27
C ILE A 149 -4.41 -8.17 -10.05
N PHE A 150 -4.59 -7.48 -8.92
CA PHE A 150 -5.80 -6.72 -8.63
C PHE A 150 -6.06 -5.64 -9.69
N GLY A 151 -5.07 -4.80 -9.97
CA GLY A 151 -5.20 -3.74 -10.97
C GLY A 151 -5.57 -4.27 -12.36
N LEU A 152 -4.98 -5.38 -12.79
CA LEU A 152 -5.28 -6.00 -14.07
C LEU A 152 -6.68 -6.63 -14.10
N LEU A 153 -7.06 -7.38 -13.07
CA LEU A 153 -8.35 -8.10 -13.04
C LEU A 153 -9.54 -7.22 -12.70
N MET A 154 -9.31 -6.10 -12.01
CA MET A 154 -10.34 -5.15 -11.61
C MET A 154 -10.32 -3.89 -12.47
N TRP A 155 -9.56 -3.83 -13.56
CA TRP A 155 -9.33 -2.62 -14.36
C TRP A 155 -10.63 -1.88 -14.71
N ASP A 156 -11.60 -2.58 -15.29
CA ASP A 156 -12.91 -2.01 -15.67
C ASP A 156 -13.70 -1.46 -14.47
N VAL A 157 -13.50 -2.05 -13.29
CA VAL A 157 -14.12 -1.62 -12.04
C VAL A 157 -13.42 -0.38 -11.50
N ILE A 158 -12.09 -0.38 -11.50
CA ILE A 158 -11.26 0.74 -11.01
C ILE A 158 -11.58 2.02 -11.78
N PHE A 159 -11.69 1.91 -13.10
CA PHE A 159 -11.94 3.04 -14.00
C PHE A 159 -13.42 3.21 -14.38
N SER A 160 -14.35 2.60 -13.63
CA SER A 160 -15.78 2.81 -13.85
C SER A 160 -16.21 4.24 -13.53
N GLU A 161 -17.28 4.71 -14.17
CA GLU A 161 -17.83 6.04 -13.93
C GLU A 161 -18.50 6.12 -12.55
N VAL A 162 -17.89 6.89 -11.65
CA VAL A 162 -18.45 7.27 -10.33
C VAL A 162 -18.29 8.78 -10.16
N CYS A 163 -19.24 9.43 -9.50
CA CYS A 163 -19.19 10.88 -9.29
C CYS A 163 -17.97 11.27 -8.44
N ASP A 164 -17.31 12.37 -8.79
CA ASP A 164 -16.27 13.02 -7.98
C ASP A 164 -14.99 12.21 -7.69
N VAL A 165 -14.81 11.02 -8.28
CA VAL A 165 -13.60 10.22 -8.03
C VAL A 165 -12.45 10.50 -9.01
N PHE A 166 -12.73 11.13 -10.15
CA PHE A 166 -11.75 11.54 -11.16
C PHE A 166 -11.91 13.03 -11.49
N HIS A 167 -10.90 13.82 -11.13
CA HIS A 167 -10.82 15.26 -11.36
C HIS A 167 -9.77 15.67 -12.39
N SER A 168 -8.85 14.75 -12.74
CA SER A 168 -7.84 15.03 -13.76
C SER A 168 -7.55 13.81 -14.62
N LYS A 169 -7.13 14.08 -15.86
CA LYS A 169 -6.67 13.06 -16.82
C LYS A 169 -5.35 12.37 -16.45
N PHE A 170 -4.73 12.78 -15.34
CA PHE A 170 -3.44 12.26 -14.87
C PHE A 170 -3.56 11.33 -13.66
N GLN A 171 -4.78 11.09 -13.17
CA GLN A 171 -5.01 10.14 -12.10
C GLN A 171 -4.75 8.71 -12.57
N THR A 172 -4.05 7.96 -11.74
CA THR A 172 -3.74 6.53 -11.96
C THR A 172 -4.69 5.61 -11.19
N ALA A 173 -5.59 6.17 -10.40
CA ALA A 173 -6.66 5.51 -9.66
C ALA A 173 -7.73 6.53 -9.24
N PRO A 174 -8.96 6.07 -8.93
CA PRO A 174 -10.00 6.95 -8.41
C PRO A 174 -9.65 7.43 -6.98
N LEU A 175 -10.17 8.59 -6.57
CA LEU A 175 -9.86 9.17 -5.25
C LEU A 175 -10.38 8.32 -4.09
N ASP A 176 -11.41 7.51 -4.31
CA ASP A 176 -11.98 6.62 -3.30
C ASP A 176 -11.25 5.27 -3.19
N PHE A 177 -10.23 4.99 -4.02
CA PHE A 177 -9.59 3.67 -4.16
C PHE A 177 -9.14 3.00 -2.85
N GLU A 178 -8.69 3.79 -1.87
CA GLU A 178 -8.20 3.30 -0.58
C GLU A 178 -9.19 3.61 0.56
N THR A 179 -10.48 3.68 0.25
CA THR A 179 -11.54 3.92 1.23
C THR A 179 -12.67 2.91 1.09
N ASP A 180 -13.48 2.78 2.15
CA ASP A 180 -14.68 1.94 2.13
C ASP A 180 -15.67 2.35 1.01
N ASP A 181 -15.60 3.59 0.53
CA ASP A 181 -16.50 4.11 -0.49
C ASP A 181 -16.25 3.48 -1.86
N PHE A 182 -15.03 3.00 -2.15
CA PHE A 182 -14.73 2.28 -3.40
C PHE A 182 -15.61 1.04 -3.56
N TYR A 183 -15.68 0.20 -2.52
CA TYR A 183 -16.52 -0.98 -2.54
C TYR A 183 -18.00 -0.61 -2.53
N LYS A 184 -18.41 0.34 -1.68
CA LYS A 184 -19.83 0.74 -1.55
C LYS A 184 -20.40 1.26 -2.86
N SER A 185 -19.65 2.11 -3.58
CA SER A 185 -20.08 2.74 -4.83
C SER A 185 -20.08 1.79 -6.03
N ARG A 186 -19.27 0.72 -6.00
CA ARG A 186 -19.10 -0.24 -7.11
C ARG A 186 -19.50 -1.67 -6.74
N LYS A 187 -20.27 -1.86 -5.67
CA LYS A 187 -20.58 -3.17 -5.10
C LYS A 187 -21.05 -4.17 -6.16
N ASP A 188 -22.01 -3.80 -7.00
CA ASP A 188 -22.56 -4.70 -8.01
C ASP A 188 -21.54 -5.07 -9.09
N LEU A 189 -20.72 -4.11 -9.52
CA LEU A 189 -19.63 -4.33 -10.49
C LEU A 189 -18.55 -5.25 -9.91
N ILE A 190 -18.14 -5.01 -8.66
CA ILE A 190 -17.15 -5.80 -7.94
C ILE A 190 -17.65 -7.24 -7.79
N GLU A 191 -18.86 -7.44 -7.26
CA GLU A 191 -19.39 -8.79 -7.04
C GLU A 191 -19.58 -9.56 -8.36
N ALA A 192 -19.98 -8.89 -9.44
CA ALA A 192 -20.05 -9.49 -10.77
C ALA A 192 -18.65 -9.89 -11.30
N GLN A 193 -17.66 -9.03 -11.14
CA GLN A 193 -16.29 -9.29 -11.58
C GLN A 193 -15.65 -10.45 -10.80
N LEU A 194 -15.81 -10.45 -9.47
CA LEU A 194 -15.37 -11.54 -8.60
C LEU A 194 -16.04 -12.87 -8.97
N LYS A 195 -17.33 -12.84 -9.32
CA LYS A 195 -18.04 -14.04 -9.77
C LYS A 195 -17.46 -14.62 -11.07
N ARG A 196 -17.15 -13.77 -12.06
CA ARG A 196 -16.48 -14.21 -13.31
C ARG A 196 -15.12 -14.86 -13.03
N ILE A 197 -14.35 -14.29 -12.10
CA ILE A 197 -13.05 -14.83 -11.67
C ILE A 197 -13.23 -16.21 -11.02
N GLN A 198 -14.23 -16.37 -10.15
CA GLN A 198 -14.56 -17.66 -9.54
C GLN A 198 -14.97 -18.72 -10.57
N ASP A 199 -15.65 -18.30 -11.64
CA ASP A 199 -16.12 -19.16 -12.72
C ASP A 199 -15.02 -19.52 -13.74
N GLY A 200 -13.77 -19.12 -13.47
CA GLY A 200 -12.59 -19.54 -14.23
C GLY A 200 -12.11 -18.56 -15.29
N MET A 201 -12.69 -17.37 -15.38
CA MET A 201 -12.32 -16.37 -16.39
C MET A 201 -11.04 -15.59 -16.07
N ALA A 202 -10.42 -15.82 -14.91
CA ALA A 202 -9.31 -15.02 -14.41
C ALA A 202 -8.13 -14.90 -15.39
N GLU A 203 -7.71 -16.01 -15.99
CA GLU A 203 -6.55 -16.03 -16.89
C GLU A 203 -6.83 -15.29 -18.22
N GLU A 204 -8.00 -15.52 -18.81
CA GLU A 204 -8.44 -14.85 -20.04
C GLU A 204 -8.59 -13.34 -19.83
N MET A 205 -9.20 -12.93 -18.71
CA MET A 205 -9.36 -11.53 -18.32
C MET A 205 -7.99 -10.87 -18.09
N LEU A 206 -7.06 -11.57 -17.43
CA LEU A 206 -5.72 -11.07 -17.19
C LEU A 206 -4.97 -10.82 -18.51
N ILE A 207 -5.01 -11.78 -19.44
CA ILE A 207 -4.36 -11.66 -20.74
C ILE A 207 -4.95 -10.46 -21.51
N SER A 208 -6.27 -10.39 -21.58
CA SER A 208 -6.99 -9.32 -22.29
C SER A 208 -6.67 -7.94 -21.71
N SER A 209 -6.70 -7.81 -20.38
CA SER A 209 -6.37 -6.57 -19.67
C SER A 209 -4.91 -6.17 -19.87
N TRP A 210 -3.99 -7.13 -19.81
CA TRP A 210 -2.58 -6.88 -20.07
C TRP A 210 -2.36 -6.33 -21.48
N GLU A 211 -2.87 -7.01 -22.51
CA GLU A 211 -2.70 -6.60 -23.91
C GLU A 211 -3.31 -5.22 -24.20
N LEU A 212 -4.45 -4.90 -23.58
CA LEU A 212 -5.14 -3.64 -23.79
C LEU A 212 -4.47 -2.45 -23.08
N HIS A 213 -3.87 -2.69 -21.90
CA HIS A 213 -3.46 -1.62 -20.99
C HIS A 213 -1.96 -1.53 -20.74
N GLN A 214 -1.14 -2.44 -21.29
CA GLN A 214 0.30 -2.44 -21.07
C GLN A 214 0.94 -1.05 -21.27
N GLY A 215 1.70 -0.61 -20.27
CA GLY A 215 2.36 0.70 -20.25
C GLY A 215 1.48 1.85 -19.76
N THR A 216 0.20 1.62 -19.50
CA THR A 216 -0.70 2.62 -18.90
C THR A 216 -0.50 2.66 -17.39
N SER A 217 -0.34 3.85 -16.82
CA SER A 217 -0.17 4.02 -15.38
C SER A 217 -1.46 3.69 -14.62
N CYS A 218 -1.39 2.69 -13.73
CA CYS A 218 -2.45 2.34 -12.78
C CYS A 218 -1.83 2.16 -11.39
N LYS A 219 -2.46 2.70 -10.35
CA LYS A 219 -2.00 2.52 -8.96
C LYS A 219 -1.96 1.03 -8.64
N GLY A 220 -0.84 0.55 -8.10
CA GLY A 220 -0.63 -0.85 -7.75
C GLY A 220 -0.13 -1.75 -8.89
N VAL A 221 -0.19 -1.32 -10.16
CA VAL A 221 0.31 -2.10 -11.30
C VAL A 221 1.75 -1.73 -11.59
N ASN A 222 2.64 -2.72 -11.54
CA ASN A 222 4.05 -2.56 -11.89
C ASN A 222 4.42 -3.44 -13.10
N TRP A 223 4.45 -2.82 -14.28
CA TRP A 223 4.70 -3.49 -15.56
C TRP A 223 6.12 -4.07 -15.68
N ASP A 224 7.11 -3.45 -15.05
CA ASP A 224 8.52 -3.82 -15.19
C ASP A 224 8.94 -4.89 -14.17
N ARG A 225 8.39 -4.83 -12.95
CA ARG A 225 8.74 -5.74 -11.85
C ARG A 225 8.08 -7.11 -11.97
N HIS A 226 6.93 -7.18 -12.62
CA HIS A 226 6.11 -8.40 -12.66
C HIS A 226 5.78 -8.77 -14.11
N PRO A 227 6.64 -9.57 -14.77
CA PRO A 227 6.38 -10.05 -16.13
C PRO A 227 5.06 -10.81 -16.21
N MET A 228 4.36 -10.68 -17.33
CA MET A 228 3.08 -11.35 -17.59
C MET A 228 3.10 -12.85 -17.29
N ALA A 229 4.21 -13.54 -17.60
CA ALA A 229 4.37 -14.97 -17.35
C ALA A 229 4.26 -15.32 -15.85
N ASP A 230 4.90 -14.52 -14.98
CA ASP A 230 4.88 -14.73 -13.53
C ASP A 230 3.49 -14.43 -12.96
N VAL A 231 2.91 -13.31 -13.38
CA VAL A 231 1.55 -12.90 -12.96
C VAL A 231 0.53 -13.97 -13.34
N ARG A 232 0.62 -14.49 -14.56
CA ARG A 232 -0.23 -15.57 -15.07
C ARG A 232 -0.01 -16.87 -14.30
N ALA A 233 1.24 -17.25 -14.03
CA ALA A 233 1.55 -18.45 -13.25
C ALA A 233 0.96 -18.38 -11.83
N VAL A 234 1.02 -17.22 -11.18
CA VAL A 234 0.42 -16.99 -9.86
C VAL A 234 -1.11 -17.11 -9.93
N VAL A 235 -1.76 -16.45 -10.90
CA VAL A 235 -3.22 -16.53 -11.07
C VAL A 235 -3.67 -17.98 -11.31
N ALA A 236 -2.96 -18.72 -12.16
CA ALA A 236 -3.26 -20.13 -12.43
C ALA A 236 -3.03 -21.01 -11.19
N GLY A 237 -1.93 -20.81 -10.46
CA GLY A 237 -1.58 -21.60 -9.28
C GLY A 237 -2.50 -21.40 -8.08
N VAL A 238 -3.03 -20.19 -7.90
CA VAL A 238 -3.97 -19.87 -6.81
C VAL A 238 -5.37 -20.41 -7.10
N GLY A 239 -5.79 -20.32 -8.37
CA GLY A 239 -7.12 -20.70 -8.84
C GLY A 239 -8.20 -19.66 -8.52
N GLY A 240 -9.22 -19.59 -9.39
CA GLY A 240 -10.22 -18.52 -9.39
C GLY A 240 -10.97 -18.31 -8.06
N HIS A 241 -11.31 -19.40 -7.34
CA HIS A 241 -12.04 -19.27 -6.07
C HIS A 241 -11.25 -18.53 -4.99
N ARG A 242 -9.99 -18.95 -4.75
CA ARG A 242 -9.12 -18.33 -3.73
C ARG A 242 -8.71 -16.94 -4.16
N LEU A 243 -8.47 -16.75 -5.47
CA LEU A 243 -8.15 -15.45 -6.03
C LEU A 243 -9.27 -14.45 -5.78
N ALA A 244 -10.52 -14.80 -6.05
CA ALA A 244 -11.65 -13.90 -5.79
C ALA A 244 -11.81 -13.54 -4.30
N LEU A 245 -11.50 -14.46 -3.37
CA LEU A 245 -11.51 -14.14 -1.94
C LEU A 245 -10.41 -13.14 -1.56
N LEU A 246 -9.22 -13.30 -2.13
CA LEU A 246 -8.11 -12.38 -1.93
C LEU A 246 -8.45 -10.99 -2.50
N LEU A 247 -8.92 -10.92 -3.76
CA LEU A 247 -9.26 -9.66 -4.43
C LEU A 247 -10.46 -8.94 -3.81
N ARG A 248 -11.31 -9.64 -3.05
CA ARG A 248 -12.37 -8.98 -2.26
C ARG A 248 -11.81 -8.24 -1.04
N HIS A 249 -10.67 -8.70 -0.52
CA HIS A 249 -10.06 -8.13 0.67
C HIS A 249 -9.13 -6.96 0.36
N LEU A 250 -8.46 -7.01 -0.81
CA LEU A 250 -7.70 -5.90 -1.38
C LEU A 250 -8.64 -4.77 -1.83
#